data_AF-Q4RJG6-F1
#
_entry.id   AF-Q4RJG6-F1
#
_cell.length_a   1.000
_cell.length_b   1.000
_cell.length_c   1.000
_cell.angle_alpha   90.00
_cell.angle_beta   90.00
_cell.angle_gamma   90.00
#
_symmetry.space_group_name_H-M   'P 1'
#
loop_
_entity.id
_entity.type
_entity.pdbx_description
1 polymer ?
#
loop_
_entity_poly.entity_id
_entity_poly.type
_entity_poly.pdbx_seq_one_letter_code
_entity_poly.pdbx_strand_id
1 'polypeptide(L)'
;MELESALKDCSCALQLFLNNRFADALALLRPRKSESMYHAMGYSSILVMQAAMTFEPKDIDTATTSLRESLQTCQRFRKKSGFMETIATFWYGQPTENFTEEQIHAELCYAEVLLQKAALTFLDESLISFIKGGMKIRHSYQIYKDCQDLSNVLEDSEKQKSTYVHFKGGVNMGIGSFNLMLSLLPSRVLRLMEFLGFSGDRELGLSELREGAASDSLRSILSTLTLLMFHLYITVILGTGEPNLAEAESLLKPYVEKFPNGALMLFYTARIALLKGDFTFAQENFLACIAAQEEWRQIHHLCYWELMWAYSFELRWKEAYRYADLLCKENKWSQAVYAFQKAAILSMLPEKEAMAWGRMWQVDGLRMRIAGKSIPTEKFAAKKAQRYSSATPAKLPVPALEMMYVWNGFTVVGKRPSLTQNILATLEEADEELKNDPNPTEYHLDDRCVIQLLKGLCFRHLGCLVQAEDCFNHVIAR
;
A
#
# COMPACT_ATOMS: atom_id res chain seq x y z
N MET A 1 -28.14 -22.33 4.99
CA MET A 1 -28.38 -20.89 4.81
C MET A 1 -28.20 -20.60 3.34
N GLU A 2 -29.12 -19.89 2.73
CA GLU A 2 -29.03 -19.58 1.30
C GLU A 2 -27.90 -18.58 1.03
N LEU A 3 -27.24 -18.75 -0.12
CA LEU A 3 -26.13 -17.93 -0.60
C LEU A 3 -26.46 -16.43 -0.59
N GLU A 4 -27.67 -16.08 -1.03
CA GLU A 4 -28.15 -14.69 -1.10
C GLU A 4 -28.24 -14.05 0.30
N SER A 5 -28.73 -14.79 1.30
CA SER A 5 -28.76 -14.30 2.68
C SER A 5 -27.35 -14.05 3.20
N ALA A 6 -26.39 -14.92 2.88
CA ALA A 6 -25.01 -14.73 3.31
C ALA A 6 -24.36 -13.50 2.68
N LEU A 7 -24.64 -13.23 1.39
CA LEU A 7 -24.18 -12.05 0.69
C LEU A 7 -24.78 -10.76 1.27
N LYS A 8 -26.07 -10.77 1.63
CA LYS A 8 -26.75 -9.64 2.29
C LYS A 8 -26.13 -9.34 3.67
N ASP A 9 -25.93 -10.37 4.49
CA ASP A 9 -25.29 -10.23 5.81
C ASP A 9 -23.86 -9.64 5.67
N CYS A 10 -23.07 -10.14 4.72
CA CYS A 10 -21.73 -9.63 4.47
C CYS A 10 -21.71 -8.21 3.90
N SER A 11 -22.71 -7.84 3.08
CA SER A 11 -22.86 -6.48 2.59
C SER A 11 -23.19 -5.51 3.73
N CYS A 12 -24.01 -5.93 4.70
CA CYS A 12 -24.28 -5.17 5.91
C CYS A 12 -23.01 -5.02 6.77
N ALA A 13 -22.24 -6.10 6.96
CA ALA A 13 -20.96 -6.05 7.66
C ALA A 13 -19.96 -5.09 6.99
N LEU A 14 -19.92 -5.08 5.65
CA LEU A 14 -19.08 -4.15 4.90
C LEU A 14 -19.53 -2.70 5.11
N GLN A 15 -20.83 -2.41 5.14
CA GLN A 15 -21.33 -1.06 5.43
C GLN A 15 -20.97 -0.60 6.85
N LEU A 16 -21.07 -1.50 7.84
CA LEU A 16 -20.61 -1.22 9.21
C LEU A 16 -19.12 -0.89 9.22
N PHE A 17 -18.30 -1.70 8.53
CA PHE A 17 -16.87 -1.50 8.40
C PHE A 17 -16.52 -0.13 7.80
N LEU A 18 -17.15 0.23 6.66
CA LEU A 18 -16.90 1.50 5.98
C LEU A 18 -17.38 2.73 6.77
N ASN A 19 -18.27 2.51 7.74
CA ASN A 19 -18.75 3.53 8.67
C ASN A 19 -18.08 3.42 10.06
N ASN A 20 -16.85 2.91 10.10
CA ASN A 20 -15.98 2.81 11.28
C ASN A 20 -16.48 1.90 12.42
N ARG A 21 -17.53 1.10 12.20
CA ARG A 21 -18.07 0.16 13.20
C ARG A 21 -17.43 -1.22 13.05
N PHE A 22 -16.10 -1.28 13.24
CA PHE A 22 -15.31 -2.48 12.94
C PHE A 22 -15.67 -3.67 13.83
N ALA A 23 -15.82 -3.44 15.13
CA ALA A 23 -16.24 -4.47 16.08
C ALA A 23 -17.63 -5.06 15.73
N ASP A 24 -18.57 -4.21 15.31
CA ASP A 24 -19.92 -4.64 14.93
C ASP A 24 -19.90 -5.46 13.64
N ALA A 25 -19.07 -5.07 12.66
CA ALA A 25 -18.86 -5.85 11.44
C ALA A 25 -18.34 -7.27 11.77
N LEU A 26 -17.35 -7.37 12.66
CA LEU A 26 -16.82 -8.66 13.11
C LEU A 26 -17.86 -9.47 13.91
N ALA A 27 -18.63 -8.82 14.78
CA ALA A 27 -19.66 -9.44 15.58
C ALA A 27 -20.80 -10.00 14.71
N LEU A 28 -21.16 -9.31 13.63
CA LEU A 28 -22.15 -9.77 12.66
C LEU A 28 -21.67 -11.02 11.90
N LEU A 29 -20.38 -11.07 11.53
CA LEU A 29 -19.82 -12.16 10.73
C LEU A 29 -19.50 -13.42 11.55
N ARG A 30 -19.08 -13.24 12.81
CA ARG A 30 -18.54 -14.31 13.68
C ARG A 30 -19.44 -15.54 13.84
N PRO A 31 -20.76 -15.43 14.09
CA PRO A 31 -21.61 -16.59 14.41
C PRO A 31 -21.66 -17.63 13.29
N ARG A 32 -21.47 -17.19 12.04
CA ARG A 32 -21.67 -18.00 10.84
C ARG A 32 -20.37 -18.34 10.10
N LYS A 33 -19.20 -17.94 10.63
CA LYS A 33 -17.90 -18.14 9.97
C LYS A 33 -17.54 -19.62 9.71
N SER A 34 -18.11 -20.56 10.45
CA SER A 34 -17.88 -22.00 10.25
C SER A 34 -18.89 -22.67 9.31
N GLU A 35 -19.96 -21.95 8.94
CA GLU A 35 -21.12 -22.48 8.21
C GLU A 35 -21.32 -21.83 6.84
N SER A 36 -20.73 -20.66 6.60
CA SER A 36 -20.89 -19.90 5.36
C SER A 36 -19.53 -19.43 4.82
N MET A 37 -19.25 -19.72 3.54
CA MET A 37 -18.01 -19.33 2.87
C MET A 37 -17.78 -17.81 2.91
N TYR A 38 -18.84 -17.02 2.74
CA TYR A 38 -18.76 -15.56 2.73
C TYR A 38 -18.52 -14.97 4.11
N HIS A 39 -19.18 -15.49 5.15
CA HIS A 39 -18.92 -15.07 6.52
C HIS A 39 -17.50 -15.44 6.96
N ALA A 40 -17.03 -16.63 6.59
CA ALA A 40 -15.67 -17.07 6.86
C ALA A 40 -14.64 -16.14 6.22
N MET A 41 -14.79 -15.91 4.92
CA MET A 41 -13.90 -15.03 4.15
C MET A 41 -13.97 -13.59 4.65
N GLY A 42 -15.14 -13.00 4.85
CA GLY A 42 -15.29 -11.63 5.34
C GLY A 42 -14.67 -11.44 6.73
N TYR A 43 -14.95 -12.37 7.66
CA TYR A 43 -14.40 -12.33 9.01
C TYR A 43 -12.87 -12.42 9.00
N SER A 44 -12.32 -13.38 8.24
CA SER A 44 -10.87 -13.54 8.12
C SER A 44 -10.20 -12.36 7.40
N SER A 45 -10.86 -11.77 6.39
CA SER A 45 -10.34 -10.60 5.66
C SER A 45 -10.16 -9.39 6.56
N ILE A 46 -11.14 -9.11 7.45
CA ILE A 46 -11.03 -8.00 8.41
C ILE A 46 -9.86 -8.25 9.39
N LEU A 47 -9.70 -9.49 9.88
CA LEU A 47 -8.58 -9.85 10.75
C LEU A 47 -7.22 -9.76 10.04
N VAL A 48 -7.16 -10.11 8.75
CA VAL A 48 -5.95 -9.96 7.93
C VAL A 48 -5.59 -8.49 7.79
N MET A 49 -6.56 -7.61 7.55
CA MET A 49 -6.32 -6.18 7.48
C MET A 49 -5.76 -5.67 8.81
N GLN A 50 -6.35 -6.07 9.95
CA GLN A 50 -5.82 -5.74 11.27
C GLN A 50 -4.37 -6.23 11.44
N ALA A 51 -4.10 -7.52 11.17
CA ALA A 51 -2.77 -8.11 11.30
C ALA A 51 -1.71 -7.44 10.40
N ALA A 52 -2.08 -7.13 9.15
CA ALA A 52 -1.21 -6.44 8.22
C ALA A 52 -0.88 -5.01 8.67
N MET A 53 -1.80 -4.35 9.36
CA MET A 53 -1.59 -3.00 9.88
C MET A 53 -0.86 -2.97 11.23
N THR A 54 -1.09 -3.93 12.13
CA THR A 54 -0.48 -3.94 13.47
C THR A 54 0.93 -4.51 13.47
N PHE A 55 1.18 -5.48 12.59
CA PHE A 55 2.38 -6.32 12.61
C PHE A 55 2.64 -7.02 13.96
N GLU A 56 1.60 -7.15 14.80
CA GLU A 56 1.73 -7.83 16.08
C GLU A 56 1.64 -9.35 15.90
N PRO A 57 2.58 -10.13 16.48
CA PRO A 57 2.56 -11.59 16.34
C PRO A 57 1.21 -12.23 16.71
N LYS A 58 0.56 -11.71 17.75
CA LYS A 58 -0.76 -12.18 18.20
C LYS A 58 -1.86 -11.98 17.15
N ASP A 59 -1.87 -10.82 16.48
CA ASP A 59 -2.85 -10.53 15.44
C ASP A 59 -2.57 -11.36 14.18
N ILE A 60 -1.29 -11.50 13.81
CA ILE A 60 -0.85 -12.36 12.69
C ILE A 60 -1.26 -13.82 12.94
N ASP A 61 -1.08 -14.35 14.16
CA ASP A 61 -1.48 -15.70 14.54
C ASP A 61 -3.01 -15.88 14.50
N THR A 62 -3.74 -14.89 14.99
CA THR A 62 -5.21 -14.87 14.99
C THR A 62 -5.75 -14.88 13.56
N ALA A 63 -5.22 -14.00 12.69
CA ALA A 63 -5.59 -13.93 11.29
C ALA A 63 -5.21 -15.23 10.54
N THR A 64 -4.01 -15.77 10.77
CA THR A 64 -3.54 -17.02 10.16
C THR A 64 -4.42 -18.21 10.54
N THR A 65 -4.84 -18.28 11.80
CA THR A 65 -5.77 -19.32 12.28
C THR A 65 -7.13 -19.16 11.62
N SER A 66 -7.68 -17.95 11.60
CA SER A 66 -8.97 -17.67 10.97
C SER A 66 -8.97 -17.96 9.47
N LEU A 67 -7.87 -17.68 8.76
CA LEU A 67 -7.72 -18.03 7.33
C LEU A 67 -7.66 -19.54 7.11
N ARG A 68 -7.02 -20.29 8.01
CA ARG A 68 -6.98 -21.76 7.93
C ARG A 68 -8.38 -22.35 8.09
N GLU A 69 -9.14 -21.88 9.08
CA GLU A 69 -10.54 -22.25 9.29
C GLU A 69 -11.38 -21.88 8.06
N SER A 70 -11.19 -20.68 7.52
CA SER A 70 -11.95 -20.19 6.36
C SER A 70 -11.69 -21.00 5.09
N LEU A 71 -10.44 -21.43 4.86
CA LEU A 71 -10.13 -22.37 3.77
C LEU A 71 -10.83 -23.71 3.95
N GLN A 72 -10.90 -24.24 5.18
CA GLN A 72 -11.62 -25.47 5.46
C GLN A 72 -13.12 -25.32 5.22
N THR A 73 -13.72 -24.19 5.64
CA THR A 73 -15.12 -23.87 5.37
C THR A 73 -15.37 -23.81 3.86
N CYS A 74 -14.58 -23.03 3.10
CA CYS A 74 -14.74 -22.93 1.64
C CYS A 74 -14.59 -24.30 0.96
N GLN A 75 -13.61 -25.11 1.39
CA GLN A 75 -13.35 -26.44 0.81
C GLN A 75 -14.55 -27.39 0.92
N ARG A 76 -15.43 -27.23 1.92
CA ARG A 76 -16.65 -28.06 2.06
C ARG A 76 -17.68 -27.80 0.95
N PHE A 77 -17.68 -26.59 0.39
CA PHE A 77 -18.60 -26.16 -0.67
C PHE A 77 -18.00 -26.32 -2.07
N ARG A 78 -16.67 -26.44 -2.18
CA ARG A 78 -15.99 -26.66 -3.46
C ARG A 78 -16.35 -28.02 -4.06
N LYS A 79 -16.32 -28.09 -5.40
CA LYS A 79 -16.48 -29.35 -6.13
C LYS A 79 -15.31 -30.28 -5.79
N LYS A 80 -15.59 -31.58 -5.57
CA LYS A 80 -14.56 -32.56 -5.19
C LYS A 80 -13.66 -32.98 -6.34
N SER A 81 -14.15 -32.90 -7.58
CA SER A 81 -13.36 -33.01 -8.81
C SER A 81 -12.73 -31.66 -9.15
N GLY A 82 -11.49 -31.69 -9.63
CA GLY A 82 -10.72 -30.47 -9.89
C GLY A 82 -11.32 -29.64 -11.02
N PHE A 83 -11.25 -28.32 -10.88
CA PHE A 83 -11.75 -27.37 -11.88
C PHE A 83 -11.13 -27.59 -13.28
N MET A 84 -9.84 -27.94 -13.30
CA MET A 84 -9.06 -28.23 -14.51
C MET A 84 -9.58 -29.45 -15.29
N GLU A 85 -10.13 -30.45 -14.59
CA GLU A 85 -10.72 -31.64 -15.19
C GLU A 85 -12.08 -31.30 -15.83
N THR A 86 -12.82 -30.36 -15.24
CA THR A 86 -14.14 -29.93 -15.74
C THR A 86 -14.01 -28.97 -16.95
N ILE A 87 -13.09 -28.00 -16.90
CA ILE A 87 -12.81 -27.13 -18.06
C ILE A 87 -12.27 -27.96 -19.23
N ALA A 88 -11.29 -28.84 -19.01
CA ALA A 88 -10.76 -29.67 -20.11
C ALA A 88 -11.89 -30.46 -20.78
N THR A 89 -12.75 -31.11 -19.99
CA THR A 89 -13.90 -31.88 -20.50
C THR A 89 -14.89 -31.02 -21.31
N PHE A 90 -15.08 -29.76 -20.94
CA PHE A 90 -15.91 -28.79 -21.67
C PHE A 90 -15.29 -28.36 -23.00
N TRP A 91 -13.99 -28.04 -23.04
CA TRP A 91 -13.28 -27.69 -24.28
C TRP A 91 -13.17 -28.88 -25.25
N TYR A 92 -13.23 -30.11 -24.73
CA TYR A 92 -13.28 -31.36 -25.52
C TYR A 92 -14.73 -31.87 -25.80
N GLY A 93 -15.77 -31.06 -25.55
CA GLY A 93 -17.12 -31.31 -26.03
C GLY A 93 -17.91 -32.43 -25.32
N GLN A 94 -17.53 -32.78 -24.09
CA GLN A 94 -18.27 -33.74 -23.26
C GLN A 94 -19.21 -33.02 -22.27
N PRO A 95 -20.44 -33.52 -22.05
CA PRO A 95 -21.38 -32.89 -21.13
C PRO A 95 -20.85 -33.00 -19.70
N THR A 96 -20.54 -31.86 -19.10
CA THR A 96 -20.08 -31.81 -17.71
C THR A 96 -21.29 -31.68 -16.78
N GLU A 97 -21.20 -32.29 -15.58
CA GLU A 97 -22.09 -31.92 -14.48
C GLU A 97 -21.89 -30.43 -14.18
N ASN A 98 -22.91 -29.61 -14.46
CA ASN A 98 -22.91 -28.16 -14.24
C ASN A 98 -22.50 -27.83 -12.80
N PHE A 99 -21.63 -26.81 -12.64
CA PHE A 99 -21.33 -26.28 -11.31
C PHE A 99 -22.58 -25.65 -10.70
N THR A 100 -22.82 -25.90 -9.41
CA THR A 100 -23.85 -25.14 -8.68
C THR A 100 -23.33 -23.75 -8.34
N GLU A 101 -24.22 -22.75 -8.18
CA GLU A 101 -23.82 -21.40 -7.76
C GLU A 101 -22.93 -21.41 -6.52
N GLU A 102 -23.29 -22.22 -5.51
CA GLU A 102 -22.51 -22.34 -4.28
C GLU A 102 -21.07 -22.83 -4.55
N GLN A 103 -20.89 -23.78 -5.48
CA GLN A 103 -19.56 -24.26 -5.85
C GLN A 103 -18.75 -23.18 -6.56
N ILE A 104 -19.37 -22.41 -7.47
CA ILE A 104 -18.73 -21.30 -8.20
C ILE A 104 -18.23 -20.24 -7.22
N HIS A 105 -19.09 -19.82 -6.29
CA HIS A 105 -18.74 -18.85 -5.26
C HIS A 105 -17.70 -19.40 -4.27
N ALA A 106 -17.70 -20.71 -3.99
CA ALA A 106 -16.72 -21.34 -3.11
C ALA A 106 -15.31 -21.37 -3.71
N GLU A 107 -15.17 -21.57 -5.03
CA GLU A 107 -13.89 -21.46 -5.75
C GLU A 107 -13.31 -20.05 -5.60
N LEU A 108 -14.13 -19.03 -5.87
CA LEU A 108 -13.74 -17.62 -5.73
C LEU A 108 -13.32 -17.29 -4.29
N CYS A 109 -14.15 -17.64 -3.29
CA CYS A 109 -13.83 -17.37 -1.88
C CYS A 109 -12.55 -18.11 -1.45
N TYR A 110 -12.37 -19.35 -1.90
CA TYR A 110 -11.16 -20.12 -1.60
C TYR A 110 -9.91 -19.46 -2.21
N ALA A 111 -9.97 -19.00 -3.46
CA ALA A 111 -8.86 -18.31 -4.12
C ALA A 111 -8.43 -17.06 -3.35
N GLU A 112 -9.40 -16.28 -2.87
CA GLU A 112 -9.19 -15.04 -2.12
C GLU A 112 -8.57 -15.31 -0.73
N VAL A 113 -9.14 -16.23 0.03
CA VAL A 113 -8.60 -16.62 1.35
C VAL A 113 -7.20 -17.24 1.20
N LEU A 114 -6.96 -18.00 0.12
CA LEU A 114 -5.65 -18.56 -0.16
C LEU A 114 -4.62 -17.46 -0.46
N LEU A 115 -5.00 -16.43 -1.22
CA LEU A 115 -4.16 -15.27 -1.50
C LEU A 115 -3.80 -14.51 -0.22
N GLN A 116 -4.79 -14.20 0.62
CA GLN A 116 -4.58 -13.52 1.89
C GLN A 116 -3.65 -14.32 2.82
N LYS A 117 -3.83 -15.64 2.88
CA LYS A 117 -2.92 -16.53 3.62
C LYS A 117 -1.52 -16.58 3.04
N ALA A 118 -1.39 -16.53 1.71
CA ALA A 118 -0.09 -16.45 1.06
C ALA A 118 0.61 -15.14 1.41
N ALA A 119 -0.10 -14.01 1.36
CA ALA A 119 0.39 -12.69 1.73
C ALA A 119 0.96 -12.67 3.17
N LEU A 120 0.20 -13.17 4.16
CA LEU A 120 0.68 -13.25 5.55
C LEU A 120 1.89 -14.18 5.71
N THR A 121 2.06 -15.19 4.84
CA THR A 121 3.24 -16.08 4.89
C THR A 121 4.53 -15.33 4.57
N PHE A 122 4.48 -14.22 3.81
CA PHE A 122 5.68 -13.41 3.50
C PHE A 122 6.13 -12.51 4.65
N LEU A 123 5.31 -12.36 5.69
CA LEU A 123 5.69 -11.67 6.91
C LEU A 123 6.65 -12.52 7.78
N ASP A 124 6.73 -13.83 7.52
CA ASP A 124 7.74 -14.71 8.10
C ASP A 124 9.09 -14.56 7.39
N GLU A 125 10.19 -14.53 8.15
CA GLU A 125 11.55 -14.27 7.65
C GLU A 125 12.19 -15.46 6.92
N SER A 126 11.54 -16.63 6.91
CA SER A 126 12.13 -17.87 6.39
C SER A 126 12.03 -18.05 4.86
N LEU A 127 13.10 -18.53 4.23
CA LEU A 127 13.13 -18.87 2.80
C LEU A 127 12.11 -19.96 2.43
N ILE A 128 11.83 -20.89 3.35
CA ILE A 128 10.82 -21.94 3.17
C ILE A 128 9.42 -21.30 3.08
N SER A 129 9.13 -20.32 3.92
CA SER A 129 7.88 -19.57 3.87
C SER A 129 7.74 -18.76 2.59
N PHE A 130 8.83 -18.18 2.07
CA PHE A 130 8.82 -17.52 0.75
C PHE A 130 8.40 -18.46 -0.38
N ILE A 131 8.99 -19.65 -0.48
CA ILE A 131 8.65 -20.65 -1.51
C ILE A 131 7.19 -21.11 -1.36
N LYS A 132 6.78 -21.43 -0.13
CA LYS A 132 5.39 -21.81 0.17
C LYS A 132 4.39 -20.69 -0.16
N GLY A 133 4.76 -19.43 0.10
CA GLY A 133 3.98 -18.25 -0.24
C GLY A 133 3.79 -18.13 -1.75
N GLY A 134 4.89 -18.20 -2.52
CA GLY A 134 4.85 -18.13 -3.99
C GLY A 134 4.00 -19.23 -4.62
N MET A 135 4.12 -20.47 -4.14
CA MET A 135 3.28 -21.59 -4.59
C MET A 135 1.78 -21.37 -4.35
N LYS A 136 1.42 -20.79 -3.19
CA LYS A 136 0.01 -20.47 -2.88
C LYS A 136 -0.51 -19.30 -3.74
N ILE A 137 0.30 -18.27 -3.97
CA ILE A 137 -0.03 -17.18 -4.89
C ILE A 137 -0.33 -17.75 -6.28
N ARG A 138 0.53 -18.65 -6.78
CA ARG A 138 0.30 -19.33 -8.07
C ARG A 138 -1.02 -20.07 -8.10
N HIS A 139 -1.28 -20.86 -7.08
CA HIS A 139 -2.50 -21.66 -7.01
C HIS A 139 -3.75 -20.77 -6.96
N SER A 140 -3.71 -19.69 -6.16
CA SER A 140 -4.80 -18.70 -6.14
C SER A 140 -5.01 -18.08 -7.51
N TYR A 141 -3.94 -17.64 -8.19
CA TYR A 141 -4.02 -17.06 -9.53
C TYR A 141 -4.66 -18.01 -10.54
N GLN A 142 -4.28 -19.29 -10.51
CA GLN A 142 -4.87 -20.30 -11.38
C GLN A 142 -6.37 -20.46 -11.12
N ILE A 143 -6.81 -20.50 -9.86
CA ILE A 143 -8.24 -20.58 -9.52
C ILE A 143 -8.99 -19.33 -10.03
N TYR A 144 -8.39 -18.13 -9.96
CA TYR A 144 -9.01 -16.93 -10.53
C TYR A 144 -9.13 -17.01 -12.06
N LYS A 145 -8.10 -17.51 -12.75
CA LYS A 145 -8.12 -17.73 -14.22
C LYS A 145 -9.22 -18.72 -14.60
N ASP A 146 -9.28 -19.82 -13.89
CA ASP A 146 -10.33 -20.82 -13.97
C ASP A 146 -11.73 -20.19 -13.77
N CYS A 147 -11.91 -19.36 -12.73
CA CYS A 147 -13.17 -18.63 -12.51
C CYS A 147 -13.50 -17.63 -13.64
N GLN A 148 -12.49 -16.99 -14.23
CA GLN A 148 -12.65 -16.10 -15.38
C GLN A 148 -13.12 -16.85 -16.62
N ASP A 149 -12.51 -18.00 -16.90
CA ASP A 149 -12.91 -18.85 -18.01
C ASP A 149 -14.34 -19.38 -17.82
N LEU A 150 -14.69 -19.79 -16.59
CA LEU A 150 -16.05 -20.19 -16.24
C LEU A 150 -17.05 -19.04 -16.44
N SER A 151 -16.73 -17.83 -16.00
CA SER A 151 -17.57 -16.64 -16.18
C SER A 151 -17.93 -16.40 -17.66
N ASN A 152 -17.01 -16.69 -18.58
CA ASN A 152 -17.20 -16.53 -20.01
C ASN A 152 -18.16 -17.59 -20.60
N VAL A 153 -18.07 -18.84 -20.13
CA VAL A 153 -18.83 -19.98 -20.69
C VAL A 153 -20.16 -20.26 -20.00
N LEU A 154 -20.44 -19.64 -18.84
CA LEU A 154 -21.74 -19.78 -18.17
C LEU A 154 -22.90 -19.33 -19.09
N GLU A 155 -23.99 -20.09 -19.04
CA GLU A 155 -25.23 -19.78 -19.75
C GLU A 155 -25.82 -18.44 -19.31
N ASP A 156 -26.58 -17.78 -20.19
CA ASP A 156 -27.20 -16.49 -19.89
C ASP A 156 -28.20 -16.57 -18.73
N SER A 157 -28.83 -17.72 -18.54
CA SER A 157 -29.72 -18.02 -17.41
C SER A 157 -28.99 -17.91 -16.06
N GLU A 158 -27.76 -18.41 -15.97
CA GLU A 158 -26.90 -18.32 -14.79
C GLU A 158 -26.39 -16.90 -14.57
N LYS A 159 -26.08 -16.17 -15.66
CA LYS A 159 -25.63 -14.77 -15.61
C LYS A 159 -26.71 -13.81 -15.14
N GLN A 160 -27.99 -14.16 -15.30
CA GLN A 160 -29.13 -13.35 -14.86
C GLN A 160 -29.44 -13.45 -13.36
N LYS A 161 -28.79 -14.38 -12.65
CA LYS A 161 -29.02 -14.56 -11.21
C LYS A 161 -28.47 -13.39 -10.39
N SER A 162 -29.15 -13.04 -9.31
CA SER A 162 -28.78 -11.92 -8.43
C SER A 162 -27.41 -12.11 -7.76
N THR A 163 -26.98 -13.36 -7.58
CA THR A 163 -25.69 -13.75 -6.98
C THR A 163 -24.52 -13.56 -7.93
N TYR A 164 -24.75 -13.64 -9.26
CA TYR A 164 -23.70 -13.64 -10.28
C TYR A 164 -22.85 -12.37 -10.26
N VAL A 165 -23.45 -11.21 -10.00
CA VAL A 165 -22.71 -9.92 -9.89
C VAL A 165 -21.60 -9.99 -8.83
N HIS A 166 -21.82 -10.72 -7.73
CA HIS A 166 -20.84 -10.89 -6.66
C HIS A 166 -19.70 -11.83 -7.05
N PHE A 167 -19.99 -12.83 -7.89
CA PHE A 167 -18.97 -13.71 -8.46
C PHE A 167 -18.14 -12.95 -9.51
N LYS A 168 -18.78 -12.37 -10.53
CA LYS A 168 -18.11 -11.63 -11.60
C LYS A 168 -17.25 -10.49 -11.05
N GLY A 169 -17.81 -9.65 -10.16
CA GLY A 169 -17.05 -8.58 -9.51
C GLY A 169 -15.84 -9.07 -8.71
N GLY A 170 -15.90 -10.27 -8.14
CA GLY A 170 -14.75 -10.88 -7.47
C GLY A 170 -13.70 -11.47 -8.39
N VAL A 171 -14.12 -12.03 -9.53
CA VAL A 171 -13.19 -12.43 -10.60
C VAL A 171 -12.46 -11.21 -11.15
N ASN A 172 -13.19 -10.14 -11.49
CA ASN A 172 -12.63 -8.88 -11.96
C ASN A 172 -11.61 -8.32 -10.94
N MET A 173 -11.98 -8.27 -9.65
CA MET A 173 -11.09 -7.81 -8.57
C MET A 173 -9.80 -8.62 -8.49
N GLY A 174 -9.90 -9.96 -8.49
CA GLY A 174 -8.75 -10.85 -8.38
C GLY A 174 -7.85 -10.79 -9.61
N ILE A 175 -8.39 -11.03 -10.81
CA ILE A 175 -7.64 -11.00 -12.08
C ILE A 175 -7.00 -9.64 -12.29
N GLY A 176 -7.75 -8.57 -12.04
CA GLY A 176 -7.27 -7.20 -12.16
C GLY A 176 -6.09 -6.92 -11.22
N SER A 177 -6.21 -7.32 -9.95
CA SER A 177 -5.15 -7.18 -8.96
C SER A 177 -3.90 -7.98 -9.32
N PHE A 178 -4.04 -9.24 -9.76
CA PHE A 178 -2.90 -10.06 -10.16
C PHE A 178 -2.14 -9.47 -11.34
N ASN A 179 -2.86 -9.10 -12.41
CA ASN A 179 -2.26 -8.53 -13.61
C ASN A 179 -1.55 -7.20 -13.30
N LEU A 180 -2.19 -6.33 -12.53
CA LEU A 180 -1.61 -5.06 -12.12
C LEU A 180 -0.35 -5.28 -11.27
N MET A 181 -0.41 -6.10 -10.22
CA MET A 181 0.72 -6.34 -9.32
C MET A 181 1.90 -7.01 -10.02
N LEU A 182 1.64 -7.98 -10.92
CA LEU A 182 2.68 -8.61 -11.72
C LEU A 182 3.35 -7.61 -12.69
N SER A 183 2.58 -6.67 -13.26
CA SER A 183 3.13 -5.64 -14.15
C SER A 183 4.10 -4.67 -13.45
N LEU A 184 4.10 -4.63 -12.12
CA LEU A 184 4.97 -3.76 -11.31
C LEU A 184 6.29 -4.43 -10.94
N LEU A 185 6.42 -5.73 -11.19
CA LEU A 185 7.64 -6.46 -10.85
C LEU A 185 8.80 -6.03 -11.77
N PRO A 186 10.03 -5.90 -11.23
CA PRO A 186 11.21 -5.67 -12.06
C PRO A 186 11.36 -6.76 -13.12
N SER A 187 11.84 -6.39 -14.31
CA SER A 187 11.94 -7.29 -15.49
C SER A 187 12.66 -8.63 -15.25
N ARG A 188 13.62 -8.66 -14.31
CA ARG A 188 14.30 -9.91 -13.90
C ARG A 188 13.39 -10.85 -13.11
N VAL A 189 12.55 -10.29 -12.23
CA VAL A 189 11.59 -11.07 -11.44
C VAL A 189 10.42 -11.48 -12.33
N LEU A 190 9.92 -10.57 -13.18
CA LEU A 190 8.84 -10.86 -14.11
C LEU A 190 9.17 -12.04 -15.02
N ARG A 191 10.35 -12.08 -15.65
CA ARG A 191 10.80 -13.21 -16.49
C ARG A 191 10.80 -14.57 -15.76
N LEU A 192 11.14 -14.58 -14.46
CA LEU A 192 11.08 -15.79 -13.66
C LEU A 192 9.63 -16.21 -13.39
N MET A 193 8.75 -15.25 -13.16
CA MET A 193 7.31 -15.50 -12.98
C MET A 193 6.68 -15.99 -14.30
N GLU A 194 7.03 -15.41 -15.44
CA GLU A 194 6.61 -15.83 -16.79
C GLU A 194 7.02 -17.26 -17.11
N PHE A 195 8.26 -17.64 -16.78
CA PHE A 195 8.69 -19.03 -16.89
C PHE A 195 7.82 -19.98 -16.03
N LEU A 196 7.34 -19.51 -14.89
CA LEU A 196 6.40 -20.22 -14.03
C LEU A 196 4.94 -20.07 -14.52
N GLY A 197 4.66 -19.47 -15.68
CA GLY A 197 3.31 -19.33 -16.22
C GLY A 197 2.52 -18.14 -15.67
N PHE A 198 3.17 -17.14 -15.09
CA PHE A 198 2.56 -15.87 -14.72
C PHE A 198 2.88 -14.80 -15.76
N SER A 199 1.88 -14.21 -16.38
CA SER A 199 2.03 -12.95 -17.11
C SER A 199 1.23 -11.86 -16.40
N GLY A 200 1.78 -10.63 -16.42
CA GLY A 200 1.09 -9.45 -15.92
C GLY A 200 0.87 -8.46 -17.04
N ASP A 201 -0.39 -8.13 -17.32
CA ASP A 201 -0.77 -7.09 -18.27
C ASP A 201 -1.39 -5.92 -17.51
N ARG A 202 -0.72 -4.76 -17.51
CA ARG A 202 -1.18 -3.58 -16.77
C ARG A 202 -2.54 -3.09 -17.26
N GLU A 203 -2.75 -3.03 -18.57
CA GLU A 203 -3.97 -2.46 -19.14
C GLU A 203 -5.16 -3.38 -18.88
N LEU A 204 -4.95 -4.70 -19.04
CA LEU A 204 -5.95 -5.69 -18.61
C LEU A 204 -6.23 -5.56 -17.10
N GLY A 205 -5.19 -5.44 -16.29
CA GLY A 205 -5.29 -5.28 -14.84
C GLY A 205 -6.17 -4.10 -14.44
N LEU A 206 -5.92 -2.93 -15.05
CA LEU A 206 -6.70 -1.71 -14.82
C LEU A 206 -8.13 -1.83 -15.35
N SER A 207 -8.33 -2.42 -16.53
CA SER A 207 -9.66 -2.62 -17.13
C SER A 207 -10.55 -3.50 -16.24
N GLU A 208 -10.03 -4.64 -15.80
CA GLU A 208 -10.74 -5.59 -14.93
C GLU A 208 -11.08 -4.94 -13.58
N LEU A 209 -10.15 -4.21 -12.96
CA LEU A 209 -10.42 -3.49 -11.72
C LEU A 209 -11.49 -2.41 -11.90
N ARG A 210 -11.49 -1.67 -13.01
CA ARG A 210 -12.52 -0.66 -13.31
C ARG A 210 -13.89 -1.29 -13.48
N GLU A 211 -14.00 -2.41 -14.19
CA GLU A 211 -15.25 -3.16 -14.32
C GLU A 211 -15.74 -3.65 -12.95
N GLY A 212 -14.83 -4.20 -12.14
CA GLY A 212 -15.14 -4.62 -10.78
C GLY A 212 -15.61 -3.46 -9.90
N ALA A 213 -14.96 -2.29 -9.98
CA ALA A 213 -15.31 -1.09 -9.22
C ALA A 213 -16.66 -0.50 -9.63
N ALA A 214 -17.03 -0.57 -10.91
CA ALA A 214 -18.29 -0.08 -11.44
C ALA A 214 -19.50 -1.00 -11.12
N SER A 215 -19.24 -2.23 -10.68
CA SER A 215 -20.30 -3.18 -10.32
C SER A 215 -20.93 -2.88 -8.95
N ASP A 216 -22.11 -3.43 -8.65
CA ASP A 216 -22.72 -3.41 -7.30
C ASP A 216 -22.35 -4.67 -6.48
N SER A 217 -21.16 -5.22 -6.73
CA SER A 217 -20.67 -6.41 -6.05
C SER A 217 -20.18 -6.10 -4.64
N LEU A 218 -19.99 -7.17 -3.84
CA LEU A 218 -19.39 -7.05 -2.51
C LEU A 218 -17.93 -6.56 -2.57
N ARG A 219 -17.28 -6.74 -3.73
CA ARG A 219 -15.84 -6.47 -3.93
C ARG A 219 -15.57 -5.20 -4.71
N SER A 220 -16.59 -4.44 -5.09
CA SER A 220 -16.42 -3.20 -5.84
C SER A 220 -15.57 -2.19 -5.08
N ILE A 221 -15.73 -2.13 -3.76
CA ILE A 221 -14.88 -1.29 -2.91
C ILE A 221 -13.43 -1.80 -2.88
N LEU A 222 -13.20 -3.11 -2.89
CA LEU A 222 -11.83 -3.64 -2.93
C LEU A 222 -11.16 -3.30 -4.25
N SER A 223 -11.87 -3.41 -5.39
CA SER A 223 -11.36 -2.95 -6.68
C SER A 223 -11.05 -1.45 -6.68
N THR A 224 -11.95 -0.65 -6.10
CA THR A 224 -11.75 0.80 -5.92
C THR A 224 -10.51 1.10 -5.09
N LEU A 225 -10.36 0.46 -3.92
CA LEU A 225 -9.22 0.64 -3.04
C LEU A 225 -7.91 0.20 -3.71
N THR A 226 -7.91 -0.87 -4.52
CA THR A 226 -6.75 -1.29 -5.30
C THR A 226 -6.34 -0.24 -6.33
N LEU A 227 -7.31 0.33 -7.07
CA LEU A 227 -7.05 1.43 -8.01
C LEU A 227 -6.54 2.69 -7.31
N LEU A 228 -7.13 3.04 -6.16
CA LEU A 228 -6.67 4.18 -5.34
C LEU A 228 -5.24 3.96 -4.85
N MET A 229 -4.91 2.77 -4.34
CA MET A 229 -3.54 2.43 -3.92
C MET A 229 -2.56 2.50 -5.09
N PHE A 230 -2.97 2.04 -6.27
CA PHE A 230 -2.14 2.13 -7.47
C PHE A 230 -1.84 3.59 -7.83
N HIS A 231 -2.88 4.41 -8.02
CA HIS A 231 -2.72 5.79 -8.46
C HIS A 231 -2.08 6.70 -7.40
N LEU A 232 -2.46 6.56 -6.12
CA LEU A 232 -2.08 7.53 -5.08
C LEU A 232 -0.79 7.18 -4.33
N TYR A 233 -0.35 5.92 -4.39
CA TYR A 233 0.84 5.45 -3.69
C TYR A 233 1.84 4.76 -4.60
N ILE A 234 1.46 3.69 -5.29
CA ILE A 234 2.41 2.88 -6.06
C ILE A 234 3.05 3.69 -7.17
N THR A 235 2.24 4.35 -8.00
CA THR A 235 2.73 5.20 -9.11
C THR A 235 3.62 6.33 -8.59
N VAL A 236 3.26 6.93 -7.46
CA VAL A 236 4.00 8.05 -6.85
C VAL A 236 5.33 7.57 -6.28
N ILE A 237 5.33 6.54 -5.43
CA ILE A 237 6.54 6.04 -4.75
C ILE A 237 7.53 5.44 -5.74
N LEU A 238 7.04 4.69 -6.74
CA LEU A 238 7.92 4.07 -7.74
C LEU A 238 8.35 5.05 -8.84
N GLY A 239 7.73 6.23 -8.93
CA GLY A 239 8.00 7.22 -9.98
C GLY A 239 7.73 6.69 -11.39
N THR A 240 6.79 5.75 -11.55
CA THR A 240 6.55 5.03 -12.82
C THR A 240 5.61 5.77 -13.78
N GLY A 241 5.15 6.97 -13.44
CA GLY A 241 4.26 7.78 -14.25
C GLY A 241 3.56 8.88 -13.45
N GLU A 242 2.65 9.60 -14.09
CA GLU A 242 1.79 10.57 -13.43
C GLU A 242 0.56 9.87 -12.81
N PRO A 243 0.19 10.20 -11.56
CA PRO A 243 -0.99 9.64 -10.92
C PRO A 243 -2.28 10.16 -11.57
N ASN A 244 -3.24 9.28 -11.84
CA ASN A 244 -4.55 9.68 -12.38
C ASN A 244 -5.49 10.15 -11.25
N LEU A 245 -5.29 11.40 -10.81
CA LEU A 245 -6.07 11.97 -9.69
C LEU A 245 -7.56 12.15 -10.03
N ALA A 246 -7.88 12.44 -11.29
CA ALA A 246 -9.27 12.61 -11.73
C ALA A 246 -10.06 11.29 -11.62
N GLU A 247 -9.43 10.19 -12.02
CA GLU A 247 -10.01 8.85 -11.84
C GLU A 247 -10.13 8.50 -10.36
N ALA A 248 -9.11 8.77 -9.54
CA ALA A 248 -9.16 8.53 -8.10
C ALA A 248 -10.33 9.27 -7.42
N GLU A 249 -10.57 10.53 -7.78
CA GLU A 249 -11.72 11.29 -7.28
C GLU A 249 -13.06 10.71 -7.73
N SER A 250 -13.16 10.33 -9.01
CA SER A 250 -14.38 9.73 -9.56
C SER A 250 -14.72 8.41 -8.88
N LEU A 251 -13.71 7.57 -8.60
CA LEU A 251 -13.88 6.29 -7.92
C LEU A 251 -14.29 6.47 -6.45
N LEU A 252 -13.71 7.47 -5.77
CA LEU A 252 -13.96 7.68 -4.34
C LEU A 252 -15.31 8.35 -4.08
N LYS A 253 -15.77 9.23 -4.98
CA LYS A 253 -16.96 10.09 -4.79
C LYS A 253 -18.22 9.35 -4.29
N PRO A 254 -18.67 8.23 -4.89
CA PRO A 254 -19.87 7.52 -4.41
C PRO A 254 -19.76 7.05 -2.96
N TYR A 255 -18.54 6.71 -2.52
CA TYR A 255 -18.28 6.26 -1.16
C TYR A 255 -18.17 7.43 -0.17
N VAL A 256 -17.67 8.60 -0.58
CA VAL A 256 -17.72 9.82 0.25
C VAL A 256 -19.16 10.25 0.49
N GLU A 257 -20.00 10.22 -0.55
CA GLU A 257 -21.41 10.57 -0.44
C GLU A 257 -22.16 9.62 0.50
N LYS A 258 -21.83 8.32 0.45
CA LYS A 258 -22.46 7.29 1.28
C LYS A 258 -21.90 7.20 2.71
N PHE A 259 -20.61 7.46 2.88
CA PHE A 259 -19.88 7.33 4.16
C PHE A 259 -19.00 8.57 4.41
N PRO A 260 -19.60 9.76 4.60
CA PRO A 260 -18.84 11.02 4.67
C PRO A 260 -17.87 11.08 5.86
N ASN A 261 -18.13 10.34 6.93
CA ASN A 261 -17.27 10.24 8.11
C ASN A 261 -16.47 8.92 8.16
N GLY A 262 -16.52 8.11 7.10
CA GLY A 262 -15.76 6.87 7.03
C GLY A 262 -14.26 7.18 6.98
N ALA A 263 -13.48 6.55 7.85
CA ALA A 263 -12.06 6.84 8.01
C ALA A 263 -11.28 6.60 6.71
N LEU A 264 -11.60 5.54 5.96
CA LEU A 264 -11.01 5.32 4.63
C LEU A 264 -11.35 6.44 3.64
N MET A 265 -12.58 6.97 3.69
CA MET A 265 -13.03 8.03 2.77
C MET A 265 -12.33 9.35 3.07
N LEU A 266 -12.23 9.71 4.36
CA LEU A 266 -11.48 10.88 4.82
C LEU A 266 -10.00 10.76 4.46
N PHE A 267 -9.40 9.59 4.68
CA PHE A 267 -8.00 9.34 4.37
C PHE A 267 -7.68 9.52 2.88
N TYR A 268 -8.44 8.89 1.99
CA TYR A 268 -8.19 9.01 0.55
C TYR A 268 -8.54 10.41 0.02
N THR A 269 -9.56 11.07 0.57
CA THR A 269 -9.88 12.46 0.25
C THR A 269 -8.70 13.38 0.58
N ALA A 270 -8.13 13.23 1.78
CA ALA A 270 -6.95 13.96 2.21
C ALA A 270 -5.72 13.66 1.32
N ARG A 271 -5.50 12.38 0.97
CA ARG A 271 -4.37 11.97 0.12
C ARG A 271 -4.46 12.55 -1.28
N ILE A 272 -5.64 12.58 -1.89
CA ILE A 272 -5.86 13.21 -3.20
C ILE A 272 -5.52 14.70 -3.12
N ALA A 273 -6.02 15.40 -2.10
CA ALA A 273 -5.74 16.82 -1.90
C ALA A 273 -4.25 17.10 -1.68
N LEU A 274 -3.57 16.27 -0.91
CA LEU A 274 -2.12 16.34 -0.69
C LEU A 274 -1.37 16.28 -2.03
N LEU A 275 -1.71 15.32 -2.90
CA LEU A 275 -1.08 15.17 -4.23
C LEU A 275 -1.42 16.32 -5.19
N LYS A 276 -2.53 17.03 -4.97
CA LYS A 276 -2.86 18.28 -5.68
C LYS A 276 -2.11 19.50 -5.14
N GLY A 277 -1.42 19.38 -4.00
CA GLY A 277 -0.73 20.48 -3.33
C GLY A 277 -1.63 21.30 -2.39
N ASP A 278 -2.86 20.84 -2.10
CA ASP A 278 -3.75 21.46 -1.12
C ASP A 278 -3.47 20.90 0.28
N PHE A 279 -2.37 21.38 0.88
CA PHE A 279 -1.86 20.86 2.14
C PHE A 279 -2.76 21.20 3.33
N THR A 280 -3.42 22.36 3.32
CA THR A 280 -4.34 22.76 4.39
C THR A 280 -5.55 21.84 4.44
N PHE A 281 -6.23 21.64 3.31
CA PHE A 281 -7.38 20.74 3.25
C PHE A 281 -7.00 19.28 3.54
N ALA A 282 -5.82 18.84 3.06
CA ALA A 282 -5.31 17.51 3.38
C ALA A 282 -5.08 17.32 4.88
N GLN A 283 -4.43 18.28 5.54
CA GLN A 283 -4.18 18.24 6.99
C GLN A 283 -5.49 18.18 7.79
N GLU A 284 -6.47 19.00 7.45
CA GLU A 284 -7.79 19.00 8.09
C GLU A 284 -8.49 17.64 7.98
N ASN A 285 -8.49 17.04 6.78
CA ASN A 285 -9.13 15.75 6.57
C ASN A 285 -8.37 14.57 7.21
N PHE A 286 -7.03 14.61 7.27
CA PHE A 286 -6.27 13.61 8.04
C PHE A 286 -6.56 13.70 9.54
N LEU A 287 -6.70 14.91 10.08
CA LEU A 287 -7.11 15.12 11.48
C LEU A 287 -8.54 14.66 11.72
N ALA A 288 -9.46 14.93 10.79
CA ALA A 288 -10.84 14.42 10.84
C ALA A 288 -10.88 12.88 10.79
N CYS A 289 -10.04 12.26 9.96
CA CYS A 289 -9.90 10.80 9.89
C CYS A 289 -9.47 10.20 11.24
N ILE A 290 -8.49 10.82 11.90
CA ILE A 290 -8.06 10.43 13.26
C ILE A 290 -9.20 10.60 14.28
N ALA A 291 -9.99 11.67 14.17
CA ALA A 291 -11.10 11.93 15.09
C ALA A 291 -12.32 11.02 14.84
N ALA A 292 -12.43 10.41 13.66
CA ALA A 292 -13.62 9.67 13.25
C ALA A 292 -13.76 8.28 13.90
N GLN A 293 -12.68 7.75 14.50
CA GLN A 293 -12.66 6.41 15.09
C GLN A 293 -11.49 6.25 16.07
N GLU A 294 -11.60 5.35 17.05
CA GLU A 294 -10.49 5.04 17.98
C GLU A 294 -10.16 3.54 18.06
N GLU A 295 -10.97 2.68 17.43
CA GLU A 295 -10.83 1.23 17.48
C GLU A 295 -9.54 0.76 16.79
N TRP A 296 -9.20 1.35 15.64
CA TRP A 296 -8.11 0.94 14.76
C TRP A 296 -7.03 2.03 14.73
N ARG A 297 -6.16 2.00 15.75
CA ARG A 297 -5.06 2.97 15.92
C ARG A 297 -4.12 3.06 14.71
N GLN A 298 -4.04 2.00 13.92
CA GLN A 298 -3.16 1.93 12.76
C GLN A 298 -3.61 2.85 11.62
N ILE A 299 -4.91 3.12 11.51
CA ILE A 299 -5.40 4.17 10.60
C ILE A 299 -4.86 5.54 11.03
N HIS A 300 -4.69 5.78 12.34
CA HIS A 300 -4.05 7.01 12.82
C HIS A 300 -2.59 7.05 12.42
N HIS A 301 -1.88 5.92 12.47
CA HIS A 301 -0.49 5.86 12.02
C HIS A 301 -0.35 6.17 10.54
N LEU A 302 -1.28 5.72 9.68
CA LEU A 302 -1.32 6.15 8.28
C LEU A 302 -1.50 7.68 8.18
N CYS A 303 -2.41 8.26 8.97
CA CYS A 303 -2.60 9.71 8.99
C CYS A 303 -1.38 10.46 9.54
N TYR A 304 -0.69 9.93 10.57
CA TYR A 304 0.52 10.52 11.12
C TYR A 304 1.64 10.55 10.07
N TRP A 305 1.77 9.50 9.26
CA TRP A 305 2.70 9.46 8.15
C TRP A 305 2.43 10.57 7.13
N GLU A 306 1.18 10.71 6.72
CA GLU A 306 0.80 11.75 5.75
C GLU A 306 0.94 13.16 6.33
N LEU A 307 0.54 13.38 7.59
CA LEU A 307 0.69 14.66 8.30
C LEU A 307 2.16 15.04 8.47
N MET A 308 3.03 14.09 8.84
CA MET A 308 4.48 14.29 8.92
C MET A 308 5.01 14.86 7.60
N TRP A 309 4.62 14.27 6.47
CA TRP A 309 5.04 14.75 5.16
C TRP A 309 4.40 16.09 4.78
N ALA A 310 3.10 16.27 5.02
CA ALA A 310 2.40 17.53 4.74
C ALA A 310 3.08 18.72 5.43
N TYR A 311 3.40 18.58 6.72
CA TYR A 311 4.14 19.62 7.46
C TYR A 311 5.59 19.76 6.99
N SER A 312 6.24 18.67 6.58
CA SER A 312 7.60 18.72 6.03
C SER A 312 7.66 19.48 4.69
N PHE A 313 6.63 19.35 3.83
CA PHE A 313 6.52 20.11 2.59
C PHE A 313 6.37 21.62 2.83
N GLU A 314 5.78 22.00 3.97
CA GLU A 314 5.65 23.38 4.41
C GLU A 314 6.87 23.87 5.24
N LEU A 315 7.91 23.04 5.42
CA LEU A 315 9.05 23.31 6.30
C LEU A 315 8.66 23.55 7.77
N ARG A 316 7.48 23.07 8.19
CA ARG A 316 6.97 23.13 9.57
C ARG A 316 7.52 21.96 10.39
N TRP A 317 8.82 22.00 10.63
CA TRP A 317 9.59 20.90 11.20
C TRP A 317 9.14 20.48 12.61
N LYS A 318 8.63 21.41 13.43
CA LYS A 318 8.13 21.11 14.78
C LYS A 318 6.91 20.20 14.74
N GLU A 319 5.95 20.54 13.90
CA GLU A 319 4.73 19.77 13.69
C GLU A 319 5.05 18.43 13.03
N ALA A 320 5.90 18.42 12.00
CA ALA A 320 6.37 17.19 11.37
C ALA A 320 7.03 16.24 12.39
N TYR A 321 7.88 16.76 13.28
CA TYR A 321 8.53 15.98 14.33
C TYR A 321 7.52 15.32 15.28
N ARG A 322 6.43 16.01 15.66
CA ARG A 322 5.42 15.43 16.56
C ARG A 322 4.85 14.14 16.00
N TYR A 323 4.51 14.12 14.71
CA TYR A 323 3.98 12.92 14.06
C TYR A 323 5.06 11.86 13.82
N ALA A 324 6.29 12.26 13.47
CA ALA A 324 7.42 11.34 13.36
C ALA A 324 7.72 10.64 14.70
N ASP A 325 7.63 11.37 15.82
CA ASP A 325 7.81 10.82 17.17
C ASP A 325 6.70 9.86 17.56
N LEU A 326 5.43 10.19 17.25
CA LEU A 326 4.29 9.28 17.45
C LEU A 326 4.46 7.99 16.65
N LEU A 327 4.84 8.07 15.36
CA LEU A 327 5.13 6.90 14.53
C LEU A 327 6.24 6.03 15.12
N CYS A 328 7.36 6.66 15.50
CA CYS A 328 8.50 5.95 16.07
C CYS A 328 8.14 5.24 17.39
N LYS A 329 7.28 5.83 18.22
CA LYS A 329 6.87 5.27 19.52
C LYS A 329 5.78 4.21 19.39
N GLU A 330 4.80 4.42 18.52
CA GLU A 330 3.59 3.61 18.49
C GLU A 330 3.58 2.54 17.38
N ASN A 331 4.30 2.72 16.27
CA ASN A 331 4.19 1.84 15.09
C ASN A 331 5.45 0.97 14.88
N LYS A 332 5.29 -0.36 14.87
CA LYS A 332 6.40 -1.32 14.72
C LYS A 332 6.73 -1.70 13.27
N TRP A 333 5.97 -1.25 12.28
CA TRP A 333 6.06 -1.72 10.89
C TRP A 333 7.39 -1.38 10.18
N SER A 334 7.99 -0.23 10.42
CA SER A 334 9.30 0.13 9.84
C SER A 334 10.10 1.02 10.79
N GLN A 335 10.44 0.44 11.95
CA GLN A 335 11.12 1.14 13.04
C GLN A 335 12.42 1.83 12.59
N ALA A 336 13.19 1.21 11.70
CA ALA A 336 14.39 1.83 11.14
C ALA A 336 14.09 3.12 10.35
N VAL A 337 13.03 3.14 9.54
CA VAL A 337 12.62 4.34 8.79
C VAL A 337 12.07 5.40 9.74
N TYR A 338 11.20 5.03 10.68
CA TYR A 338 10.61 6.00 11.62
C TYR A 338 11.66 6.65 12.52
N ALA A 339 12.61 5.87 13.05
CA ALA A 339 13.72 6.40 13.84
C ALA A 339 14.60 7.36 13.03
N PHE A 340 14.95 6.98 11.80
CA PHE A 340 15.75 7.84 10.92
C PHE A 340 15.03 9.11 10.52
N GLN A 341 13.75 9.04 10.13
CA GLN A 341 12.95 10.21 9.74
C GLN A 341 12.76 11.17 10.91
N LYS A 342 12.46 10.66 12.11
CA LYS A 342 12.39 11.47 13.32
C LYS A 342 13.68 12.24 13.55
N ALA A 343 14.83 11.55 13.48
CA ALA A 343 16.14 12.19 13.65
C ALA A 343 16.47 13.18 12.52
N ALA A 344 16.11 12.84 11.28
CA ALA A 344 16.28 13.70 10.10
C ALA A 344 15.47 14.99 10.22
N ILE A 345 14.19 14.91 10.57
CA ILE A 345 13.32 16.08 10.79
C ILE A 345 13.83 16.91 11.97
N LEU A 346 14.23 16.26 13.07
CA LEU A 346 14.82 16.95 14.23
C LEU A 346 16.08 17.73 13.87
N SER A 347 16.88 17.22 12.93
CA SER A 347 18.11 17.88 12.49
C SER A 347 17.88 19.14 11.66
N MET A 348 16.68 19.31 11.09
CA MET A 348 16.28 20.53 10.36
C MET A 348 15.81 21.67 11.29
N LEU A 349 15.61 21.39 12.59
CA LEU A 349 15.29 22.43 13.58
C LEU A 349 16.54 23.22 14.00
N PRO A 350 16.37 24.46 14.49
CA PRO A 350 17.47 25.23 15.05
C PRO A 350 18.23 24.44 16.12
N GLU A 351 19.56 24.53 16.15
CA GLU A 351 20.43 23.65 16.94
C GLU A 351 20.05 23.59 18.43
N LYS A 352 19.67 24.72 19.03
CA LYS A 352 19.22 24.78 20.43
C LYS A 352 18.00 23.90 20.71
N GLU A 353 17.04 23.88 19.80
CA GLU A 353 15.82 23.08 19.94
C GLU A 353 16.10 21.60 19.66
N ALA A 354 16.91 21.32 18.63
CA ALA A 354 17.31 19.96 18.30
C ALA A 354 18.10 19.29 19.43
N MET A 355 18.95 20.05 20.12
CA MET A 355 19.70 19.57 21.29
C MET A 355 18.81 19.30 22.50
N ALA A 356 17.80 20.15 22.74
CA ALA A 356 16.87 19.97 23.86
C ALA A 356 16.07 18.66 23.76
N TRP A 357 15.88 18.12 22.55
CA TRP A 357 15.04 16.95 22.29
C TRP A 357 15.84 15.65 22.06
N GLY A 358 17.18 15.74 22.00
CA GLY A 358 18.09 14.59 21.88
C GLY A 358 18.14 13.97 20.48
N ARG A 359 19.24 14.15 19.75
CA ARG A 359 19.46 13.53 18.43
C ARG A 359 19.84 12.05 18.57
N MET A 360 18.86 11.15 18.59
CA MET A 360 19.10 9.71 18.64
C MET A 360 19.08 9.10 17.22
N TRP A 361 20.26 8.85 16.65
CA TRP A 361 20.43 8.18 15.34
C TRP A 361 20.50 6.64 15.46
N GLN A 362 19.84 6.07 16.48
CA GLN A 362 19.86 4.63 16.76
C GLN A 362 18.95 3.88 15.79
N VAL A 363 19.50 3.51 14.62
CA VAL A 363 18.80 2.78 13.55
C VAL A 363 19.32 1.35 13.41
N ASP A 364 20.54 1.08 13.89
CA ASP A 364 21.14 -0.24 13.84
C ASP A 364 20.34 -1.27 14.66
N GLY A 365 20.10 -2.44 14.07
CA GLY A 365 19.30 -3.49 14.68
C GLY A 365 17.78 -3.34 14.53
N LEU A 366 17.27 -2.20 14.05
CA LEU A 366 15.82 -1.96 13.87
C LEU A 366 15.27 -2.40 12.50
N ARG A 367 16.13 -2.93 11.63
CA ARG A 367 15.74 -3.32 10.26
C ARG A 367 14.91 -4.59 10.27
N MET A 368 13.76 -4.54 9.64
CA MET A 368 12.93 -5.69 9.35
C MET A 368 13.40 -6.39 8.08
N ARG A 369 13.07 -7.68 7.99
CA ARG A 369 13.34 -8.49 6.80
C ARG A 369 12.02 -9.05 6.27
N ILE A 370 11.74 -8.76 5.01
CA ILE A 370 10.63 -9.39 4.29
C ILE A 370 11.26 -10.43 3.36
N ALA A 371 10.84 -11.69 3.50
CA ALA A 371 11.43 -12.82 2.78
C ALA A 371 12.98 -12.90 2.92
N GLY A 372 13.49 -12.64 4.13
CA GLY A 372 14.92 -12.68 4.44
C GLY A 372 15.74 -11.52 3.88
N LYS A 373 15.13 -10.55 3.19
CA LYS A 373 15.80 -9.34 2.68
C LYS A 373 15.32 -8.10 3.41
N SER A 374 16.26 -7.21 3.77
CA SER A 374 15.90 -5.90 4.31
C SER A 374 15.24 -5.03 3.25
N ILE A 375 14.26 -4.25 3.69
CA ILE A 375 13.55 -3.28 2.83
C ILE A 375 14.57 -2.23 2.33
N PRO A 376 14.56 -1.86 1.04
CA PRO A 376 15.56 -0.93 0.49
C PRO A 376 15.65 0.40 1.24
N THR A 377 14.52 0.98 1.63
CA THR A 377 14.44 2.24 2.39
C THR A 377 15.02 2.11 3.80
N GLU A 378 14.85 0.98 4.47
CA GLU A 378 15.49 0.71 5.76
C GLU A 378 17.00 0.51 5.64
N LYS A 379 17.46 -0.12 4.55
CA LYS A 379 18.89 -0.24 4.26
C LYS A 379 19.51 1.13 4.01
N PHE A 380 18.81 2.01 3.28
CA PHE A 380 19.21 3.40 3.08
C PHE A 380 19.31 4.14 4.42
N ALA A 381 18.25 4.11 5.23
CA ALA A 381 18.19 4.75 6.54
C ALA A 381 19.33 4.29 7.47
N ALA A 382 19.56 2.98 7.57
CA ALA A 382 20.65 2.43 8.38
C ALA A 382 22.03 2.88 7.87
N LYS A 383 22.28 2.82 6.55
CA LYS A 383 23.56 3.27 5.97
C LYS A 383 23.81 4.75 6.24
N LYS A 384 22.78 5.59 6.16
CA LYS A 384 22.89 7.03 6.44
C LYS A 384 23.12 7.31 7.93
N ALA A 385 22.41 6.59 8.81
CA ALA A 385 22.56 6.73 10.25
C ALA A 385 23.97 6.35 10.75
N GLN A 386 24.65 5.39 10.10
CA GLN A 386 26.01 4.98 10.45
C GLN A 386 27.03 6.13 10.44
N ARG A 387 26.80 7.19 9.65
CA ARG A 387 27.66 8.39 9.66
C ARG A 387 27.71 9.10 11.01
N TYR A 388 26.68 8.95 11.85
CA TYR A 388 26.63 9.54 13.19
C TYR A 388 27.19 8.62 14.28
N SER A 389 27.35 7.33 13.99
CA SER A 389 27.85 6.31 14.92
C SER A 389 29.31 5.92 14.65
N SER A 390 29.95 6.49 13.64
CA SER A 390 31.35 6.22 13.28
C SER A 390 32.34 6.86 14.28
N ALA A 391 33.60 6.42 14.25
CA ALA A 391 34.66 6.98 15.09
C ALA A 391 34.89 8.49 14.86
N THR A 392 34.56 8.97 13.65
CA THR A 392 34.55 10.39 13.26
C THR A 392 33.16 10.74 12.72
N PRO A 393 32.21 11.14 13.59
CA PRO A 393 30.84 11.42 13.18
C PRO A 393 30.77 12.53 12.12
N ALA A 394 30.01 12.28 11.05
CA ALA A 394 29.79 13.23 9.96
C ALA A 394 28.31 13.59 9.84
N LYS A 395 27.98 14.89 9.96
CA LYS A 395 26.60 15.37 9.81
C LYS A 395 26.13 15.20 8.36
N LEU A 396 24.88 14.78 8.17
CA LEU A 396 24.17 14.88 6.90
C LEU A 396 23.68 16.33 6.71
N PRO A 397 23.79 16.92 5.52
CA PRO A 397 23.45 18.33 5.31
C PRO A 397 21.94 18.60 5.41
N VAL A 398 21.12 17.84 4.67
CA VAL A 398 19.66 18.03 4.60
C VAL A 398 18.89 16.71 4.62
N PRO A 399 19.06 15.87 5.66
CA PRO A 399 18.57 14.48 5.64
C PRO A 399 17.04 14.36 5.48
N ALA A 400 16.26 15.34 5.96
CA ALA A 400 14.81 15.33 5.76
C ALA A 400 14.43 15.59 4.28
N LEU A 401 15.12 16.50 3.61
CA LEU A 401 14.91 16.79 2.19
C LEU A 401 15.43 15.64 1.31
N GLU A 402 16.53 14.98 1.70
CA GLU A 402 16.99 13.76 1.04
C GLU A 402 15.95 12.63 1.17
N MET A 403 15.35 12.44 2.35
CA MET A 403 14.25 11.49 2.52
C MET A 403 13.02 11.89 1.72
N MET A 404 12.72 13.18 1.60
CA MET A 404 11.65 13.67 0.74
C MET A 404 11.86 13.25 -0.71
N TYR A 405 13.10 13.29 -1.21
CA TYR A 405 13.44 12.76 -2.53
C TYR A 405 13.23 11.24 -2.63
N VAL A 406 13.68 10.47 -1.63
CA VAL A 406 13.51 9.00 -1.59
C VAL A 406 12.03 8.59 -1.70
N TRP A 407 11.12 9.39 -1.14
CA TRP A 407 9.67 9.16 -1.20
C TRP A 407 8.96 9.90 -2.35
N ASN A 408 9.73 10.43 -3.31
CA ASN A 408 9.23 11.20 -4.46
C ASN A 408 8.41 12.45 -4.09
N GLY A 409 8.64 13.03 -2.92
CA GLY A 409 7.90 14.19 -2.39
C GLY A 409 8.11 15.48 -3.17
N PHE A 410 9.19 15.61 -3.94
CA PHE A 410 9.42 16.79 -4.80
C PHE A 410 8.33 16.95 -5.88
N THR A 411 7.74 15.84 -6.36
CA THR A 411 6.60 15.90 -7.30
C THR A 411 5.34 16.49 -6.69
N VAL A 412 5.20 16.38 -5.36
CA VAL A 412 4.08 16.90 -4.59
C VAL A 412 4.29 18.37 -4.26
N VAL A 413 5.41 18.72 -3.62
CA VAL A 413 5.71 20.13 -3.27
C VAL A 413 5.94 21.01 -4.49
N GLY A 414 6.37 20.42 -5.61
CA GLY A 414 6.51 21.09 -6.91
C GLY A 414 5.19 21.68 -7.45
N LYS A 415 4.02 21.27 -6.94
CA LYS A 415 2.72 21.90 -7.23
C LYS A 415 2.56 23.26 -6.53
N ARG A 416 3.47 23.60 -5.61
CA ARG A 416 3.47 24.83 -4.80
C ARG A 416 4.80 25.58 -5.01
N PRO A 417 4.87 26.50 -6.01
CA PRO A 417 6.10 27.21 -6.35
C PRO A 417 6.74 27.95 -5.18
N SER A 418 5.94 28.60 -4.32
CA SER A 418 6.45 29.31 -3.14
C SER A 418 7.14 28.38 -2.14
N LEU A 419 6.59 27.20 -1.87
CA LEU A 419 7.21 26.21 -0.98
C LEU A 419 8.45 25.59 -1.62
N THR A 420 8.43 25.36 -2.93
CA THR A 420 9.60 24.90 -3.68
C THR A 420 10.74 25.92 -3.63
N GLN A 421 10.45 27.21 -3.72
CA GLN A 421 11.43 28.29 -3.53
C GLN A 421 12.02 28.31 -2.12
N ASN A 422 11.19 28.11 -1.09
CA ASN A 422 11.69 28.04 0.29
C ASN A 422 12.63 26.84 0.50
N ILE A 423 12.29 25.67 -0.07
CA ILE A 423 13.17 24.50 -0.06
C ILE A 423 14.49 24.80 -0.80
N LEU A 424 14.41 25.45 -1.96
CA LEU A 424 15.60 25.85 -2.71
C LEU A 424 16.51 26.76 -1.88
N ALA A 425 15.96 27.74 -1.16
CA ALA A 425 16.73 28.62 -0.28
C ALA A 425 17.47 27.81 0.81
N THR A 426 16.80 26.86 1.47
CA THR A 426 17.44 25.95 2.44
C THR A 426 18.57 25.14 1.80
N LEU A 427 18.42 24.70 0.55
CA LEU A 427 19.46 23.96 -0.17
C LEU A 427 20.63 24.86 -0.61
N GLU A 428 20.37 26.12 -0.92
CA GLU A 428 21.41 27.11 -1.24
C GLU A 428 22.25 27.46 0.00
N GLU A 429 21.61 27.64 1.16
CA GLU A 429 22.29 27.81 2.45
C GLU A 429 23.21 26.61 2.74
N ALA A 430 22.70 25.38 2.60
CA ALA A 430 23.49 24.16 2.79
C ALA A 430 24.64 24.01 1.76
N ASP A 431 24.45 24.43 0.51
CA ASP A 431 25.49 24.44 -0.53
C ASP A 431 26.63 25.39 -0.16
N GLU A 432 26.30 26.59 0.36
CA GLU A 432 27.29 27.56 0.82
C GLU A 432 28.01 27.11 2.09
N GLU A 433 27.31 26.49 3.04
CA GLU A 433 27.94 25.89 4.22
C GLU A 433 28.96 24.81 3.84
N LEU A 434 28.61 23.93 2.88
CA LEU A 434 29.53 22.92 2.40
C LEU A 434 30.74 23.56 1.69
N LYS A 435 30.54 24.52 0.78
CA LYS A 435 31.66 25.17 0.06
C LYS A 435 32.66 25.84 0.99
N ASN A 436 32.18 26.38 2.11
CA ASN A 436 32.99 27.10 3.08
C ASN A 436 33.47 26.23 4.25
N ASP A 437 33.22 24.91 4.23
CA ASP A 437 33.66 24.00 5.28
C ASP A 437 35.20 23.92 5.32
N PRO A 438 35.86 24.37 6.41
CA PRO A 438 37.31 24.33 6.51
C PRO A 438 37.87 22.91 6.70
N ASN A 439 37.02 21.93 7.06
CA ASN A 439 37.42 20.57 7.36
C ASN A 439 36.52 19.53 6.67
N PRO A 440 36.55 19.44 5.32
CA PRO A 440 35.68 18.56 4.57
C PRO A 440 35.90 17.10 4.96
N THR A 441 34.81 16.40 5.23
CA THR A 441 34.84 14.95 5.53
C THR A 441 35.03 14.11 4.26
N GLU A 442 35.27 12.79 4.42
CA GLU A 442 35.31 11.86 3.28
C GLU A 442 34.02 11.85 2.44
N TYR A 443 32.89 12.28 3.02
CA TYR A 443 31.57 12.35 2.35
C TYR A 443 31.31 13.68 1.65
N HIS A 444 32.26 14.63 1.68
CA HIS A 444 32.02 15.99 1.20
C HIS A 444 31.57 16.05 -0.28
N LEU A 445 32.16 15.20 -1.13
CA LEU A 445 31.76 15.11 -2.54
C LEU A 445 30.32 14.57 -2.68
N ASP A 446 29.99 13.48 -1.98
CA ASP A 446 28.65 12.89 -1.96
C ASP A 446 27.60 13.90 -1.48
N ASP A 447 27.93 14.65 -0.42
CA ASP A 447 27.04 15.66 0.17
C ASP A 447 26.77 16.80 -0.83
N ARG A 448 27.80 17.28 -1.54
CA ARG A 448 27.63 18.26 -2.61
C ARG A 448 26.79 17.72 -3.77
N CYS A 449 27.00 16.48 -4.19
CA CYS A 449 26.20 15.86 -5.24
C CYS A 449 24.73 15.73 -4.85
N VAL A 450 24.44 15.35 -3.60
CA VAL A 450 23.06 15.31 -3.08
C VAL A 450 22.44 16.70 -3.10
N ILE A 451 23.13 17.73 -2.62
CA ILE A 451 22.60 19.11 -2.64
C ILE A 451 22.30 19.58 -4.07
N GLN A 452 23.23 19.37 -5.01
CA GLN A 452 23.00 19.76 -6.41
C GLN A 452 21.85 18.97 -7.04
N LEU A 453 21.72 17.68 -6.76
CA LEU A 453 20.58 16.88 -7.21
C LEU A 453 19.25 17.48 -6.72
N LEU A 454 19.14 17.80 -5.43
CA LEU A 454 17.92 18.37 -4.85
C LEU A 454 17.63 19.79 -5.38
N LYS A 455 18.65 20.63 -5.56
CA LYS A 455 18.51 21.96 -6.19
C LYS A 455 17.99 21.83 -7.63
N GLY A 456 18.55 20.90 -8.40
CA GLY A 456 18.10 20.61 -9.76
C GLY A 456 16.63 20.21 -9.83
N LEU A 457 16.14 19.42 -8.86
CA LEU A 457 14.72 19.09 -8.74
C LEU A 457 13.85 20.33 -8.46
N CYS A 458 14.27 21.20 -7.54
CA CYS A 458 13.56 22.47 -7.28
C CYS A 458 13.50 23.33 -8.55
N PHE A 459 14.63 23.55 -9.22
CA PHE A 459 14.69 24.34 -10.45
C PHE A 459 13.81 23.75 -11.56
N ARG A 460 13.82 22.42 -11.72
CA ARG A 460 12.95 21.72 -12.67
C ARG A 460 11.47 21.99 -12.38
N HIS A 461 11.04 21.88 -11.13
CA HIS A 461 9.65 22.13 -10.75
C HIS A 461 9.25 23.61 -10.85
N LEU A 462 10.21 24.53 -10.72
CA LEU A 462 10.01 25.97 -10.94
C LEU A 462 10.06 26.39 -12.42
N GLY A 463 10.36 25.47 -13.34
CA GLY A 463 10.49 25.75 -14.78
C GLY A 463 11.84 26.35 -15.18
N CYS A 464 12.81 26.44 -14.27
CA CYS A 464 14.17 26.92 -14.51
C CYS A 464 15.06 25.80 -15.08
N LEU A 465 14.76 25.38 -16.31
CA LEU A 465 15.34 24.15 -16.88
C LEU A 465 16.87 24.21 -17.08
N VAL A 466 17.43 25.38 -17.41
CA VAL A 466 18.89 25.55 -17.60
C VAL A 466 19.63 25.33 -16.28
N GLN A 467 19.19 25.99 -15.20
CA GLN A 467 19.79 25.81 -13.88
C GLN A 467 19.60 24.38 -13.36
N ALA A 468 18.48 23.73 -13.68
CA ALA A 468 18.26 22.33 -13.34
C ALA A 468 19.28 21.42 -14.06
N GLU A 469 19.49 21.64 -15.36
CA GLU A 469 20.46 20.92 -16.16
C GLU A 469 21.89 21.13 -15.65
N ASP A 470 22.28 22.36 -15.30
CA ASP A 470 23.59 22.65 -14.70
C ASP A 470 23.83 21.85 -13.41
N CYS A 471 22.83 21.81 -12.53
CA CYS A 471 22.86 21.03 -11.30
C CYS A 471 23.01 19.52 -11.59
N PHE A 472 22.26 18.97 -12.55
CA PHE A 472 22.34 17.54 -12.88
C PHE A 472 23.66 17.17 -13.57
N ASN A 473 24.15 18.02 -14.47
CA ASN A 473 25.45 17.83 -15.12
C ASN A 473 26.60 17.87 -14.10
N HIS A 474 26.49 18.71 -13.06
CA HIS A 474 27.45 18.69 -11.95
C HIS A 474 27.52 17.31 -11.27
N VAL A 475 26.37 16.67 -11.05
CA VAL A 475 26.30 15.34 -10.41
C VAL A 475 26.83 14.25 -11.33
N ILE A 476 26.50 14.28 -12.63
CA ILE A 476 26.94 13.27 -13.61
C ILE A 476 28.44 13.34 -13.87
N ALA A 477 29.05 14.53 -13.78
CA ALA A 477 30.47 14.73 -14.02
C ALA A 477 31.40 14.24 -12.88
N ARG A 478 30.84 13.70 -11.80
CA ARG A 478 31.55 13.22 -10.60
C ARG A 478 31.28 11.74 -10.40
#